data_AF-A0A1I5G876-F1
#
_entry.id   AF-A0A1I5G876-F1
#
_cell.length_a   1.000
_cell.length_b   1.000
_cell.length_c   1.000
_cell.angle_alpha   90.00
_cell.angle_beta   90.00
_cell.angle_gamma   90.00
#
_symmetry.space_group_name_H-M   'P 1'
#
loop_
_entity.id
_entity.type
_entity.pdbx_description
1 polymer ?
#
loop_
_entity_poly.entity_id
_entity_poly.type
_entity_poly.pdbx_seq_one_letter_code
_entity_poly.pdbx_strand_id
1 'polypeptide(L)'
;MVLTPRGAALREPLRHALQRLQAVVSAPPAFDAATSERTFSLGANDNAGAIIGTRLIQRLRKGISPGTRLALRAADSSALVGHLEAGDIDIALVSQAGLPKSLPHQPLLYEKFMMAQRKRHPRGERKPTLRDYARLDRRLR
;
A
#
# COMPACT_ATOMS: atom_id res chain seq x y z
N MET A 1 -14.36 -21.73 16.32
CA MET A 1 -14.46 -22.63 15.14
C MET A 1 -13.20 -22.48 14.29
N VAL A 2 -12.64 -23.58 13.77
CA VAL A 2 -11.47 -23.58 12.88
C VAL A 2 -11.91 -23.99 11.48
N LEU A 3 -11.39 -23.32 10.45
CA LEU A 3 -11.72 -23.64 9.05
C LEU A 3 -11.14 -24.99 8.64
N THR A 4 -11.90 -25.77 7.88
CA THR A 4 -11.36 -26.94 7.17
C THR A 4 -10.38 -26.49 6.07
N PRO A 5 -9.46 -27.35 5.60
CA PRO A 5 -8.55 -27.01 4.50
C PRO A 5 -9.29 -26.50 3.25
N ARG A 6 -10.44 -27.11 2.92
CA ARG A 6 -11.30 -26.65 1.82
C ARG A 6 -11.92 -25.27 2.11
N GLY A 7 -12.36 -25.02 3.34
CA GLY A 7 -12.89 -23.72 3.76
C GLY A 7 -11.85 -22.60 3.70
N ALA A 8 -10.61 -22.88 4.09
CA ALA A 8 -9.51 -21.92 3.97
C ALA A 8 -9.21 -21.57 2.50
N ALA A 9 -9.16 -22.57 1.62
CA ALA A 9 -8.90 -22.39 0.19
C ALA A 9 -10.00 -21.61 -0.54
N LEU A 10 -11.26 -21.71 -0.09
CA LEU A 10 -12.40 -21.03 -0.71
C LEU A 10 -12.56 -19.57 -0.28
N ARG A 11 -11.87 -19.13 0.78
CA ARG A 11 -12.12 -17.83 1.42
C ARG A 11 -11.92 -16.64 0.49
N GLU A 12 -10.79 -16.56 -0.21
CA GLU A 12 -10.54 -15.45 -1.14
C GLU A 12 -11.37 -15.57 -2.43
N PRO A 13 -11.41 -16.73 -3.13
CA PRO A 13 -12.23 -16.86 -4.34
C PRO A 13 -13.71 -16.48 -4.12
N LEU A 14 -14.29 -16.90 -2.99
CA LEU A 14 -15.67 -16.57 -2.66
C LEU A 14 -15.87 -15.10 -2.35
N ARG A 15 -14.90 -14.45 -1.68
CA ARG A 15 -14.93 -13.01 -1.42
C ARG A 15 -14.98 -12.21 -2.72
N HIS A 16 -14.12 -12.54 -3.70
CA HIS A 16 -14.13 -11.88 -5.01
C HIS A 16 -15.45 -12.06 -5.75
N ALA A 17 -15.96 -13.30 -5.77
CA ALA A 17 -17.23 -13.61 -6.42
C ALA A 17 -18.39 -12.80 -5.83
N LEU A 18 -18.46 -12.72 -4.49
CA LEU A 18 -19.49 -11.96 -3.80
C LEU A 18 -19.36 -10.44 -4.03
N GLN A 19 -18.14 -9.89 -4.00
CA GLN A 19 -17.91 -8.47 -4.30
C GLN A 19 -18.37 -8.11 -5.72
N ARG A 20 -18.06 -8.95 -6.71
CA ARG A 20 -18.49 -8.76 -8.11
C ARG A 20 -20.01 -8.85 -8.24
N LEU A 21 -20.63 -9.86 -7.62
CA LEU A 21 -22.09 -10.01 -7.63
C LEU A 21 -22.77 -8.79 -6.99
N GLN A 22 -22.26 -8.32 -5.86
CA GLN A 22 -22.80 -7.19 -5.12
C GLN A 22 -22.71 -5.89 -5.94
N ALA A 23 -21.66 -5.70 -6.74
CA ALA A 23 -21.53 -4.57 -7.65
C ALA A 23 -22.56 -4.58 -8.80
N VAL A 24 -23.08 -5.75 -9.19
CA VAL A 24 -24.07 -5.89 -10.26
C VAL A 24 -25.51 -5.73 -9.73
N VAL A 25 -25.78 -6.25 -8.53
CA VAL A 25 -27.16 -6.39 -8.02
C VAL A 25 -27.57 -5.22 -7.11
N SER A 26 -26.62 -4.52 -6.51
CA SER A 26 -26.92 -3.35 -5.67
C SER A 26 -26.68 -2.06 -6.43
N ALA A 27 -27.69 -1.18 -6.50
CA ALA A 27 -27.39 0.25 -6.56
C ALA A 27 -26.52 0.54 -5.33
N PRO A 28 -25.28 1.01 -5.47
CA PRO A 28 -24.40 1.13 -4.32
C PRO A 28 -25.12 2.00 -3.29
N PRO A 29 -25.40 1.49 -2.07
CA PRO A 29 -25.87 2.37 -1.01
C PRO A 29 -24.87 3.53 -0.92
N ALA A 30 -25.37 4.75 -0.73
CA ALA A 30 -24.50 5.90 -0.58
C ALA A 30 -23.41 5.56 0.45
N PHE A 31 -22.15 5.68 0.05
CA PHE A 31 -21.04 5.37 0.93
C PHE A 31 -21.00 6.43 2.04
N ASP A 32 -21.38 6.03 3.25
CA ASP A 32 -21.17 6.81 4.45
C ASP A 32 -19.88 6.33 5.14
N ALA A 33 -18.87 7.18 5.13
CA ALA A 33 -17.61 6.88 5.78
C ALA A 33 -17.80 6.65 7.29
N ALA A 34 -18.68 7.40 7.96
CA ALA A 34 -18.84 7.38 9.42
C ALA A 34 -19.29 6.03 9.96
N THR A 35 -20.15 5.33 9.21
CA THR A 35 -20.76 4.06 9.58
C THR A 35 -20.16 2.86 8.87
N SER A 36 -19.16 3.07 8.00
CA SER A 36 -18.60 1.98 7.19
C SER A 36 -17.83 0.94 8.02
N GLU A 37 -18.16 -0.34 7.84
CA GLU A 37 -17.42 -1.49 8.38
C GLU A 37 -16.53 -2.17 7.33
N ARG A 38 -16.36 -1.54 6.16
CA ARG A 38 -15.66 -2.11 5.01
C ARG A 38 -14.18 -2.31 5.33
N THR A 39 -13.59 -3.36 4.76
CA THR A 39 -12.14 -3.54 4.72
C THR A 39 -11.63 -3.07 3.37
N PHE A 40 -10.76 -2.06 3.35
CA PHE A 40 -10.05 -1.63 2.15
C PHE A 40 -8.68 -2.30 2.07
N SER A 41 -8.40 -2.97 0.96
CA SER A 41 -7.10 -3.58 0.67
C SER A 41 -6.20 -2.58 -0.05
N LEU A 42 -5.10 -2.22 0.60
CA LEU A 42 -4.11 -1.26 0.11
C LEU A 42 -2.85 -2.01 -0.32
N GLY A 43 -2.50 -1.92 -1.60
CA GLY A 43 -1.24 -2.42 -2.14
C GLY A 43 -0.14 -1.37 -1.95
N ALA A 44 0.93 -1.69 -1.23
CA ALA A 44 2.04 -0.77 -1.02
C ALA A 44 3.38 -1.50 -0.90
N ASN A 45 4.47 -0.81 -1.21
CA ASN A 45 5.78 -1.23 -0.71
C ASN A 45 5.95 -0.84 0.77
N ASP A 46 7.01 -1.34 1.39
CA ASP A 46 7.34 -1.09 2.80
C ASP A 46 7.43 0.41 3.13
N ASN A 47 8.08 1.21 2.28
CA ASN A 47 8.24 2.64 2.47
C ASN A 47 6.91 3.40 2.41
N ALA A 48 6.09 3.18 1.36
CA ALA A 48 4.79 3.82 1.21
C ALA A 48 3.82 3.38 2.32
N GLY A 49 3.84 2.11 2.70
CA GLY A 49 3.07 1.58 3.82
C GLY A 49 3.44 2.25 5.14
N ALA A 50 4.74 2.45 5.39
CA ALA A 50 5.22 3.11 6.61
C ALA A 50 4.83 4.60 6.66
N ILE A 51 5.01 5.35 5.56
CA ILE A 51 4.77 6.80 5.51
C ILE A 51 3.27 7.13 5.51
N ILE A 52 2.50 6.44 4.67
CA ILE A 52 1.08 6.76 4.44
C ILE A 52 0.19 5.91 5.35
N GLY A 53 0.43 4.61 5.42
CA GLY A 53 -0.43 3.65 6.12
C GLY A 53 -0.61 4.00 7.60
N THR A 54 0.48 4.32 8.30
CA THR A 54 0.40 4.72 9.73
C THR A 54 -0.47 5.95 9.96
N ARG A 55 -0.26 7.02 9.18
CA ARG A 55 -1.05 8.27 9.29
C ARG A 55 -2.51 8.06 8.91
N LEU A 56 -2.77 7.24 7.89
CA LEU A 56 -4.12 6.91 7.45
C LEU A 56 -4.88 6.13 8.52
N ILE A 57 -4.27 5.10 9.10
CA ILE A 57 -4.87 4.31 10.20
C ILE A 57 -5.21 5.21 11.39
N GLN A 58 -4.31 6.13 11.76
CA GLN A 58 -4.55 7.07 12.84
C GLN A 58 -5.74 7.99 12.56
N ARG A 59 -5.86 8.52 11.33
CA ARG A 59 -6.99 9.37 10.93
C ARG A 59 -8.31 8.63 10.92
N LEU A 60 -8.34 7.42 10.37
CA LEU A 60 -9.54 6.58 10.35
C LEU A 60 -10.07 6.34 11.76
N ARG A 61 -9.18 5.91 12.67
CA ARG A 61 -9.54 5.62 14.06
C ARG A 61 -9.97 6.85 14.87
N LYS A 62 -9.39 8.03 14.60
CA LYS A 62 -9.62 9.22 15.43
C LYS A 62 -10.86 10.03 15.04
N GLY A 63 -11.33 9.95 13.80
CA GLY A 63 -12.38 10.90 13.38
C GLY A 63 -13.14 10.58 12.11
N ILE A 64 -12.91 9.43 11.47
CA ILE A 64 -13.69 9.06 10.28
C ILE A 64 -14.59 7.89 10.60
N SER A 65 -14.02 6.74 10.97
CA SER A 65 -14.80 5.52 11.19
C SER A 65 -14.05 4.53 12.06
N PRO A 66 -14.58 4.16 13.23
CA PRO A 66 -13.99 3.11 14.05
C PRO A 66 -14.16 1.72 13.44
N GLY A 67 -15.19 1.50 12.60
CA GLY A 67 -15.50 0.20 11.97
C GLY A 67 -14.70 -0.08 10.70
N THR A 68 -14.18 0.96 10.03
CA THR A 68 -13.41 0.78 8.80
C THR A 68 -12.07 0.10 9.08
N ARG A 69 -11.76 -0.91 8.28
CA ARG A 69 -10.54 -1.71 8.37
C ARG A 69 -9.64 -1.47 7.17
N LEU A 70 -8.34 -1.54 7.39
CA LEU A 70 -7.33 -1.50 6.33
C LEU A 70 -6.53 -2.79 6.32
N ALA A 71 -6.38 -3.39 5.14
CA ALA A 71 -5.50 -4.52 4.90
C ALA A 71 -4.33 -4.05 4.02
N LEU A 72 -3.13 -3.93 4.59
CA LEU A 72 -1.92 -3.62 3.83
C LEU A 72 -1.38 -4.90 3.19
N ARG A 73 -1.19 -4.88 1.88
CA ARG A 73 -0.65 -5.98 1.09
C ARG A 73 0.62 -5.51 0.39
N ALA A 74 1.63 -6.38 0.33
CA ALA A 74 2.79 -6.13 -0.51
C ALA A 74 2.31 -6.07 -1.97
N ALA A 75 2.68 -4.98 -2.66
CA ALA A 75 2.38 -4.82 -4.07
C ALA A 75 3.65 -4.93 -4.89
N ASP A 76 3.71 -5.93 -5.77
CA ASP A 76 4.65 -5.96 -6.87
C ASP A 76 4.03 -5.21 -8.07
N SER A 77 4.80 -4.28 -8.64
CA SER A 77 4.48 -3.56 -9.87
C SER A 77 4.11 -4.49 -11.04
N SER A 78 4.68 -5.69 -11.12
CA SER A 78 4.45 -6.62 -12.26
C SER A 78 3.03 -7.18 -12.32
N ALA A 79 2.41 -7.45 -11.17
CA ALA A 79 1.06 -8.04 -11.06
C ALA A 79 -0.01 -7.02 -10.64
N LEU A 80 0.38 -5.75 -10.41
CA LEU A 80 -0.47 -4.73 -9.80
C LEU A 80 -1.81 -4.55 -10.49
N VAL A 81 -1.81 -4.46 -11.83
CA VAL A 81 -3.03 -4.24 -12.63
C VAL A 81 -4.00 -5.40 -12.45
N GLY A 82 -3.51 -6.64 -12.53
CA GLY A 82 -4.33 -7.83 -12.33
C GLY A 82 -4.96 -7.87 -10.93
N HIS A 83 -4.21 -7.47 -9.89
CA HIS A 83 -4.76 -7.39 -8.53
C HIS A 83 -5.83 -6.31 -8.37
N LEU A 84 -5.68 -5.16 -9.02
CA LEU A 84 -6.69 -4.09 -9.04
C LEU A 84 -7.96 -4.55 -9.76
N GLU A 85 -7.83 -5.17 -10.93
CA GLU A 85 -8.96 -5.71 -11.71
C GLU A 85 -9.67 -6.88 -11.01
N ALA A 86 -8.92 -7.70 -10.27
CA ALA A 86 -9.48 -8.80 -9.47
C ALA A 86 -10.20 -8.30 -8.20
N GLY A 87 -9.92 -7.08 -7.74
CA GLY A 87 -10.38 -6.58 -6.44
C GLY A 87 -9.60 -7.15 -5.25
N ASP A 88 -8.40 -7.72 -5.48
CA ASP A 88 -7.45 -8.10 -4.42
C ASP A 88 -6.93 -6.87 -3.67
N ILE A 89 -6.76 -5.79 -4.43
CA ILE A 89 -6.32 -4.49 -3.97
C ILE A 89 -7.35 -3.48 -4.48
N ASP A 90 -7.82 -2.61 -3.57
CA ASP A 90 -8.72 -1.51 -3.93
C ASP A 90 -7.92 -0.28 -4.38
N ILE A 91 -6.78 0.01 -3.72
CA ILE A 91 -5.94 1.18 -3.99
C ILE A 91 -4.46 0.79 -3.91
N ALA A 92 -3.67 1.26 -4.89
CA ALA A 92 -2.23 1.08 -4.94
C ALA A 92 -1.47 2.36 -4.54
N LEU A 93 -0.52 2.22 -3.62
CA LEU A 93 0.43 3.25 -3.21
C LEU A 93 1.82 2.87 -3.74
N VAL A 94 2.09 3.27 -4.97
CA VAL A 94 3.27 2.84 -5.73
C VAL A 94 3.94 4.02 -6.43
N SER A 95 5.18 3.82 -6.87
CA SER A 95 5.85 4.78 -7.75
C SER A 95 5.10 4.89 -9.07
N GLN A 96 5.03 6.11 -9.62
CA GLN A 96 4.45 6.34 -10.94
C GLN A 96 5.29 5.71 -12.06
N ALA A 97 6.57 5.42 -11.80
CA ALA A 97 7.47 4.81 -12.77
C ALA A 97 6.95 3.43 -13.18
N GLY A 98 6.67 3.25 -14.48
CA GLY A 98 6.24 1.98 -15.04
C GLY A 98 4.74 1.69 -14.96
N LEU A 99 3.91 2.63 -14.48
CA LEU A 99 2.46 2.47 -14.52
C LEU A 99 1.90 2.62 -15.95
N PRO A 100 0.95 1.78 -16.37
CA PRO A 100 0.25 1.96 -17.64
C PRO A 100 -0.49 3.30 -17.66
N LYS A 101 -0.45 4.01 -18.80
CA LYS A 101 -1.16 5.29 -18.96
C LYS A 101 -2.69 5.17 -18.81
N SER A 102 -3.22 3.98 -19.05
CA SER A 102 -4.65 3.68 -18.90
C SER A 102 -5.10 3.59 -17.44
N LEU A 103 -4.17 3.42 -16.49
CA LEU A 103 -4.50 3.29 -15.08
C LEU A 103 -4.70 4.69 -14.46
N PRO A 104 -5.91 4.99 -13.93
CA PRO A 104 -6.14 6.23 -13.23
C PRO A 104 -5.23 6.32 -12.00
N HIS A 105 -4.51 7.42 -11.88
CA HIS A 105 -3.60 7.65 -10.76
C HIS A 105 -3.52 9.14 -10.42
N GLN A 106 -3.14 9.42 -9.18
CA GLN A 106 -2.93 10.78 -8.69
C GLN A 106 -1.62 10.85 -7.90
N PRO A 107 -0.75 11.84 -8.18
CA PRO A 107 0.43 12.09 -7.35
C PRO A 107 0.01 12.42 -5.91
N LEU A 108 0.53 11.66 -4.94
CA LEU A 108 0.21 11.85 -3.52
C LEU A 108 1.34 12.54 -2.75
N LEU A 109 2.59 12.20 -3.07
CA LEU A 109 3.78 12.73 -2.43
C LEU A 109 4.99 12.67 -3.38
N TYR A 110 5.99 13.49 -3.11
CA TYR A 110 7.27 13.47 -3.79
C TYR A 110 8.38 13.16 -2.78
N GLU A 111 9.19 12.16 -3.10
CA GLU A 111 10.34 11.78 -2.29
C GLU A 111 11.64 12.22 -2.95
N LYS A 112 12.65 12.50 -2.11
CA LYS A 112 14.01 12.75 -2.57
C LYS A 112 14.90 11.66 -2.00
N PHE A 113 15.62 10.97 -2.87
CA PHE A 113 16.66 10.06 -2.44
C PHE A 113 17.79 10.87 -1.80
N MET A 114 18.09 10.53 -0.55
CA MET A 114 19.12 11.18 0.27
C MET A 114 20.07 10.11 0.81
N MET A 115 21.32 10.50 1.03
CA MET A 115 22.29 9.62 1.68
C MET A 115 22.05 9.60 3.19
N ALA A 116 21.87 8.41 3.75
CA ALA A 116 21.89 8.19 5.19
C ALA A 116 23.27 7.71 5.66
N GLN A 117 23.71 8.16 6.84
CA GLN A 117 24.93 7.68 7.50
C GLN A 117 24.68 7.55 9.01
N ARG A 118 25.43 6.68 9.69
CA ARG A 118 25.35 6.57 11.15
C ARG A 118 25.77 7.88 11.84
N LYS A 119 25.25 8.13 13.03
CA LYS A 119 25.72 9.24 13.89
C LYS A 119 27.23 9.07 14.14
N ARG A 120 27.97 10.19 14.14
CA ARG A 120 29.44 10.23 14.31
C ARG A 120 30.19 9.37 13.28
N HIS A 121 29.71 9.35 12.04
CA HIS A 121 30.44 8.71 10.94
C HIS A 121 31.79 9.41 10.70
N PRO A 122 32.90 8.68 10.44
CA PRO A 122 34.24 9.26 10.28
C PRO A 122 34.36 10.34 9.18
N ARG A 123 33.46 10.31 8.20
CA ARG A 123 33.33 11.33 7.14
C ARG A 123 32.92 12.72 7.68
N GLY A 124 32.40 12.78 8.91
CA GLY A 124 31.80 13.99 9.47
C GLY A 124 30.43 14.31 8.85
N GLU A 125 29.99 15.56 9.02
CA GLU A 125 28.62 16.00 8.71
C GLU A 125 28.50 16.83 7.42
N ARG A 126 29.62 17.08 6.74
CA ARG A 126 29.64 17.86 5.49
C ARG A 126 28.76 17.22 4.43
N LYS A 127 28.16 18.00 3.53
CA LYS A 127 27.38 17.44 2.40
C LYS A 127 28.29 16.57 1.53
N PRO A 128 27.96 15.29 1.29
CA PRO A 128 28.80 14.40 0.48
C PRO A 128 28.79 14.84 -0.98
N THR A 129 29.94 14.78 -1.63
CA THR A 129 30.03 14.85 -3.09
C THR A 129 29.78 13.47 -3.70
N LEU A 130 29.51 13.42 -5.01
CA LEU A 130 29.38 12.15 -5.73
C LEU A 130 30.67 11.31 -5.62
N ARG A 131 31.84 11.96 -5.61
CA ARG A 131 33.14 11.28 -5.42
C ARG A 131 33.27 10.69 -4.03
N ASP A 132 32.85 11.41 -3.00
CA ASP A 132 32.85 10.89 -1.62
C ASP A 132 31.93 9.69 -1.52
N TYR A 133 30.72 9.78 -2.09
CA TYR A 133 29.77 8.68 -2.12
C TYR A 133 30.33 7.43 -2.83
N ALA A 134 30.97 7.59 -3.99
CA ALA A 134 31.56 6.48 -4.73
C ALA A 134 32.74 5.80 -4.02
N ARG A 135 33.41 6.50 -3.09
CA ARG A 135 34.52 5.97 -2.28
C ARG A 135 34.06 5.22 -1.04
N LEU A 136 32.79 5.33 -0.66
CA LEU A 136 32.24 4.58 0.47
C LEU A 136 32.04 3.13 0.00
N ASP A 137 33.01 2.29 0.35
CA ASP A 137 33.02 0.86 0.04
C ASP A 137 31.66 0.23 0.41
N ARG A 138 31.05 -0.47 -0.55
CA ARG A 138 29.76 -1.16 -0.39
C ARG A 138 29.92 -2.40 0.51
N ARG A 139 30.34 -2.22 1.76
CA ARG A 139 30.27 -3.28 2.77
C ARG A 139 28.93 -3.20 3.48
N LEU A 140 27.90 -3.67 2.79
CA LEU A 140 26.78 -4.31 3.46
C LEU A 140 27.31 -5.66 3.98
N ARG A 141 27.79 -5.68 5.22
CA ARG A 141 27.90 -6.89 6.03
C ARG A 141 26.89 -6.78 7.16
#